data_AF-A0A847MT16-F1
#
_entry.id   AF-A0A847MT16-F1
#
_cell.length_a   1.000
_cell.length_b   1.000
_cell.length_c   1.000
_cell.angle_alpha   90.00
_cell.angle_beta   90.00
_cell.angle_gamma   90.00
#
_symmetry.space_group_name_H-M   'P 1'
#
loop_
_entity.id
_entity.type
_entity.pdbx_description
1 polymer ?
#
loop_
_entity_poly.entity_id
_entity_poly.type
_entity_poly.pdbx_seq_one_letter_code
_entity_poly.pdbx_strand_id
1 'polypeptide(L)'
;MRMRELALDERFEEAGEVRDRLTALLKGAARSQRIAPLAASPQVIAARRHPRGGWELVCIRHGRLAGSTLAPRGAAPMPYVDALISSAEHVDAPVTPLPAAIIEETEIIARWLDEPGVRLVDLDGVWSCPVRGAASYADVLAV
;
A
#
# COMPACT_ATOMS: atom_id res chain seq x y z
N MET A 1 -19.08 -13.12 22.57
CA MET A 1 -18.92 -12.58 21.20
C MET A 1 -20.20 -12.96 20.49
N ARG A 2 -20.94 -11.98 19.96
CA ARG A 2 -22.32 -12.17 19.51
C ARG A 2 -22.53 -13.34 18.55
N MET A 3 -21.61 -13.54 17.61
CA MET A 3 -21.61 -14.69 16.70
C MET A 3 -21.58 -16.04 17.43
N ARG A 4 -20.75 -16.16 18.48
CA ARG A 4 -20.62 -17.38 19.28
C ARG A 4 -21.88 -17.65 20.09
N GLU A 5 -22.52 -16.61 20.62
CA GLU A 5 -23.80 -16.74 21.33
C GLU A 5 -24.89 -17.25 20.38
N LEU A 6 -25.04 -16.64 19.20
CA LEU A 6 -26.01 -17.08 18.19
C LEU A 6 -25.76 -18.51 17.71
N ALA A 7 -24.50 -18.89 17.52
CA ALA A 7 -24.14 -20.26 17.13
C ALA A 7 -24.46 -21.29 18.22
N LEU A 8 -24.28 -20.94 19.50
CA LEU A 8 -24.64 -21.80 20.63
C LEU A 8 -26.15 -21.95 20.78
N ASP A 9 -26.92 -20.94 20.38
CA ASP A 9 -28.39 -20.96 20.33
C ASP A 9 -28.95 -21.60 19.04
N GLU A 10 -28.10 -22.27 18.23
CA GLU A 10 -28.45 -22.87 16.93
C GLU A 10 -29.01 -21.88 15.88
N ARG A 11 -28.79 -20.57 16.08
CA ARG A 11 -29.21 -19.48 15.19
C ARG A 11 -28.15 -19.19 14.13
N PHE A 12 -27.88 -20.18 13.28
CA PHE A 12 -26.76 -20.14 12.33
C PHE A 12 -26.87 -19.03 11.26
N GLU A 13 -28.06 -18.70 10.81
CA GLU A 13 -28.27 -17.66 9.79
C GLU A 13 -27.85 -16.28 10.31
N GLU A 14 -28.32 -15.90 11.50
CA GLU A 14 -27.94 -14.65 12.14
C GLU A 14 -26.46 -14.61 12.53
N ALA A 15 -25.89 -15.75 12.95
CA ALA A 15 -24.46 -15.87 13.16
C ALA A 15 -23.67 -15.61 11.85
N GLY A 16 -24.19 -16.10 10.72
CA GLY A 16 -23.67 -15.84 9.37
C GLY A 16 -23.66 -14.36 9.01
N GLU A 17 -24.76 -13.63 9.27
CA GLU A 17 -24.79 -12.18 9.02
C GLU A 17 -23.72 -11.41 9.82
N VAL A 18 -23.52 -11.78 11.09
CA VAL A 18 -22.50 -11.16 11.94
C VAL A 18 -21.10 -11.44 11.39
N ARG A 19 -20.86 -12.67 10.91
CA ARG A 19 -19.60 -13.05 10.26
C ARG A 19 -19.37 -12.21 9.01
N ASP A 20 -20.36 -12.08 8.14
CA ASP A 20 -20.20 -11.37 6.86
C ASP A 20 -19.94 -9.88 7.08
N ARG A 21 -20.62 -9.25 8.05
CA ARG A 21 -20.34 -7.86 8.47
C ARG A 21 -18.91 -7.71 9.03
N LEU A 22 -18.45 -8.64 9.86
CA LEU A 22 -17.08 -8.62 10.39
C LEU A 22 -16.04 -8.77 9.27
N THR A 23 -16.27 -9.69 8.33
CA THR A 23 -15.41 -9.88 7.16
C THR A 23 -15.32 -8.61 6.32
N ALA A 24 -16.45 -7.93 6.06
CA ALA A 24 -16.46 -6.67 5.33
C ALA A 24 -15.68 -5.56 6.07
N LEU A 25 -15.87 -5.44 7.39
CA LEU A 25 -15.14 -4.49 8.23
C LEU A 25 -13.63 -4.73 8.18
N LEU A 26 -13.20 -5.97 8.37
CA LEU A 26 -11.79 -6.34 8.36
C LEU A 26 -11.13 -6.09 7.00
N LYS A 27 -11.82 -6.41 5.90
CA LYS A 27 -11.34 -6.09 4.53
C LYS A 27 -11.14 -4.58 4.34
N GLY A 28 -12.12 -3.78 4.73
CA GLY A 28 -12.03 -2.31 4.66
C GLY A 28 -10.91 -1.73 5.53
N ALA A 29 -10.80 -2.20 6.77
CA ALA A 29 -9.77 -1.77 7.70
C ALA A 29 -8.37 -2.16 7.22
N ALA A 30 -8.18 -3.36 6.67
CA ALA A 30 -6.90 -3.81 6.15
C ALA A 30 -6.44 -2.95 4.95
N ARG A 31 -7.36 -2.67 4.02
CA ARG A 31 -7.13 -1.75 2.88
C ARG A 31 -6.69 -0.37 3.35
N SER A 32 -7.44 0.22 4.28
CA SER A 32 -7.15 1.55 4.81
C SER A 32 -5.81 1.62 5.54
N GLN A 33 -5.52 0.66 6.43
CA GLN A 33 -4.26 0.61 7.18
C GLN A 33 -3.04 0.41 6.28
N ARG A 34 -3.22 -0.28 5.14
CA ARG A 34 -2.14 -0.52 4.18
C ARG A 34 -1.78 0.71 3.36
N ILE A 35 -2.77 1.51 2.94
CA ILE A 35 -2.52 2.70 2.10
C ILE A 35 -2.22 3.97 2.90
N ALA A 36 -2.63 4.03 4.17
CA ALA A 36 -2.46 5.22 5.00
C ALA A 36 -1.00 5.72 5.11
N PRO A 37 0.03 4.85 5.28
CA PRO A 37 1.41 5.31 5.32
C PRO A 37 1.86 5.95 4.00
N LEU A 38 1.40 5.43 2.86
CA LEU A 38 1.68 6.00 1.54
C LEU A 38 1.00 7.36 1.36
N ALA A 39 -0.26 7.50 1.79
CA ALA A 39 -0.98 8.78 1.75
C ALA A 39 -0.30 9.85 2.63
N ALA A 40 0.23 9.44 3.78
CA ALA A 40 0.91 10.32 4.73
C ALA A 40 2.35 10.68 4.35
N SER A 41 3.00 9.89 3.48
CA SER A 41 4.40 10.12 3.08
C SER A 41 4.46 11.15 1.95
N PRO A 42 5.13 12.31 2.15
CA PRO A 42 5.28 13.31 1.09
C PRO A 42 6.02 12.77 -0.12
N GLN A 43 7.02 11.90 0.09
CA GLN A 43 7.79 11.28 -0.97
C GLN A 43 8.24 9.87 -0.60
N VAL A 44 8.13 8.96 -1.57
CA VAL A 44 8.67 7.60 -1.50
C VAL A 44 9.35 7.33 -2.84
N ILE A 45 10.63 6.95 -2.80
CA ILE A 45 11.35 6.44 -3.97
C ILE A 45 11.60 4.95 -3.79
N ALA A 46 11.22 4.19 -4.81
CA ALA A 46 11.42 2.75 -4.84
C ALA A 46 12.02 2.30 -6.16
N ALA A 47 12.75 1.19 -6.11
CA ALA A 47 13.49 0.63 -7.22
C ALA A 47 13.25 -0.87 -7.37
N ARG A 48 13.07 -1.33 -8.59
CA ARG A 48 13.02 -2.76 -8.94
C ARG A 48 14.06 -3.08 -10.01
N ARG A 49 14.67 -4.26 -9.97
CA ARG A 49 15.54 -4.70 -11.07
C ARG A 49 14.70 -4.85 -12.34
N HIS A 50 15.13 -4.21 -13.42
CA HIS A 50 14.43 -4.30 -14.70
C HIS A 50 14.86 -5.59 -15.45
N PRO A 51 13.94 -6.33 -16.13
CA PRO A 51 14.27 -7.60 -16.79
C PRO A 51 15.37 -7.53 -17.85
N ARG A 52 15.46 -6.40 -18.57
CA ARG A 52 16.53 -6.12 -19.55
C ARG A 52 17.85 -5.64 -18.91
N GLY A 53 17.96 -5.68 -17.58
CA GLY A 53 19.04 -5.08 -16.81
C GLY A 53 18.76 -3.62 -16.43
N GLY A 54 19.51 -3.12 -15.45
CA GLY A 54 19.29 -1.78 -14.89
C GLY A 54 18.23 -1.77 -13.78
N TRP A 55 17.70 -0.59 -13.50
CA TRP A 55 16.69 -0.36 -12.46
C TRP A 55 15.49 0.39 -13.02
N GLU A 56 14.30 -0.08 -12.68
CA GLU A 56 13.06 0.69 -12.75
C GLU A 56 12.92 1.48 -11.46
N LEU A 57 12.78 2.80 -11.57
CA LEU A 57 12.67 3.74 -10.46
C LEU A 57 11.29 4.38 -10.50
N VAL A 58 10.66 4.50 -9.34
CA VAL A 58 9.32 5.07 -9.18
C VAL A 58 9.35 6.11 -8.06
N CYS A 59 8.77 7.27 -8.32
CA CYS A 59 8.54 8.34 -7.35
C CYS A 59 7.05 8.41 -7.04
N ILE A 60 6.71 8.28 -5.77
CA ILE A 60 5.35 8.36 -5.25
C ILE A 60 5.26 9.53 -4.29
N ARG A 61 4.22 10.35 -4.40
CA ARG A 61 3.94 11.46 -3.49
C ARG A 61 2.52 11.35 -2.97
N HIS A 62 2.35 11.30 -1.65
CA HIS A 62 1.03 11.18 -1.01
C HIS A 62 0.16 10.03 -1.58
N GLY A 63 0.77 8.90 -1.91
CA GLY A 63 0.09 7.73 -2.46
C GLY A 63 -0.26 7.82 -3.96
N ARG A 64 0.19 8.85 -4.66
CA ARG A 64 0.05 9.02 -6.12
C ARG A 64 1.36 8.74 -6.84
N LEU A 65 1.30 8.13 -8.02
CA LEU A 65 2.48 7.99 -8.88
C LEU A 65 2.85 9.37 -9.45
N ALA A 66 3.97 9.95 -8.99
CA ALA A 66 4.43 11.28 -9.40
C ALA A 66 5.45 11.22 -10.56
N GLY A 67 6.08 10.06 -10.79
CA GLY A 67 6.96 9.84 -11.93
C GLY A 67 7.63 8.47 -11.93
N SER A 68 8.20 8.09 -13.07
CA SER A 68 9.03 6.90 -13.19
C SER A 68 10.17 7.10 -14.17
N THR A 69 11.25 6.34 -14.01
CA THR A 69 12.38 6.35 -14.95
C THR A 69 13.12 5.00 -14.95
N LEU A 70 14.00 4.81 -15.93
CA LEU A 70 14.88 3.65 -16.02
C LEU A 70 16.34 4.08 -15.89
N ALA A 71 17.06 3.51 -14.92
CA ALA A 71 18.51 3.59 -14.87
C ALA A 71 19.11 2.43 -15.71
N PRO A 72 19.90 2.71 -16.76
CA PRO A 72 20.47 1.67 -17.62
C PRO A 72 21.40 0.69 -16.88
N ARG A 73 21.62 -0.47 -17.48
CA ARG A 73 22.58 -1.45 -16.97
C ARG A 73 24.00 -0.85 -16.94
N GLY A 74 24.66 -0.95 -15.79
CA GLY A 74 26.03 -0.45 -15.60
C GLY A 74 26.12 1.03 -15.25
N ALA A 75 25.02 1.77 -15.28
CA ALA A 75 24.99 3.15 -14.80
C ALA A 75 24.90 3.19 -13.26
N ALA A 76 25.47 4.24 -12.66
CA ALA A 76 25.21 4.57 -11.27
C ALA A 76 23.73 4.98 -11.13
N PRO A 77 22.94 4.39 -10.21
CA PRO A 77 21.50 4.67 -10.13
C PRO A 77 21.15 6.05 -9.56
N MET A 78 21.97 6.59 -8.64
CA MET A 78 21.61 7.80 -7.89
C MET A 78 21.36 9.04 -8.76
N PRO A 79 22.15 9.34 -9.83
CA PRO A 79 21.82 10.46 -10.73
C PRO A 79 20.44 10.36 -11.38
N TYR A 80 19.93 9.15 -11.63
CA TYR A 80 18.59 8.94 -12.18
C TYR A 80 17.51 9.13 -11.12
N VAL A 81 17.81 8.81 -9.85
CA VAL A 81 16.93 9.11 -8.71
C VAL A 81 16.81 10.62 -8.53
N ASP A 82 17.93 11.34 -8.52
CA ASP A 82 17.95 12.80 -8.38
C ASP A 82 17.19 13.48 -9.53
N ALA A 83 17.44 13.03 -10.76
CA ALA A 83 16.71 13.49 -11.94
C ALA A 83 15.20 13.22 -11.81
N LEU A 84 14.82 12.01 -11.40
CA LEU A 84 13.42 11.64 -11.17
C LEU A 84 12.75 12.52 -10.12
N ILE A 85 13.39 12.77 -8.98
CA ILE A 85 12.85 13.64 -7.92
C ILE A 85 12.63 15.06 -8.45
N SER A 86 13.59 15.57 -9.23
CA SER A 86 13.55 16.93 -9.79
C SER A 86 12.47 17.13 -10.85
N SER A 87 12.16 16.09 -11.63
CA SER A 87 11.18 16.15 -12.73
C SER A 87 9.81 15.60 -12.37
N ALA A 88 9.67 14.91 -11.23
CA ALA A 88 8.41 14.32 -10.79
C ALA A 88 7.34 15.39 -10.53
N GLU A 89 6.08 15.05 -10.85
CA GLU A 89 4.92 15.91 -10.64
C GLU A 89 4.86 16.42 -9.20
N HIS A 90 4.65 17.73 -9.02
CA HIS A 90 4.31 18.29 -7.72
C HIS A 90 2.90 17.86 -7.32
N VAL A 91 2.75 17.30 -6.13
CA VAL A 91 1.46 16.80 -5.61
C VAL A 91 1.23 17.46 -4.26
N ASP A 92 0.15 18.22 -4.14
CA ASP A 92 -0.22 18.83 -2.86
C ASP A 92 -0.64 17.78 -1.84
N ALA A 93 -0.39 18.07 -0.56
CA ALA A 93 -0.80 17.20 0.52
C ALA A 93 -2.33 17.03 0.51
N PRO A 94 -2.85 15.78 0.50
CA PRO A 94 -4.28 15.53 0.51
C PRO A 94 -4.86 15.73 1.90
N VAL A 95 -6.19 15.78 1.98
CA VAL A 95 -6.88 15.71 3.27
C VAL A 95 -6.77 14.29 3.81
N THR A 96 -6.07 14.14 4.92
CA THR A 96 -5.92 12.84 5.60
C THR A 96 -7.29 12.27 5.99
N PRO A 97 -7.51 10.94 5.88
CA PRO A 97 -6.54 9.88 5.58
C PRO A 97 -6.48 9.48 4.09
N LEU A 98 -7.09 10.25 3.19
CA LEU A 98 -7.13 9.90 1.77
C LEU A 98 -5.79 10.18 1.09
N PRO A 99 -5.39 9.36 0.10
CA PRO A 99 -4.26 9.67 -0.76
C PRO A 99 -4.60 10.83 -1.72
N ALA A 100 -3.57 11.37 -2.37
CA ALA A 100 -3.71 12.38 -3.41
C ALA A 100 -4.13 11.80 -4.78
N ALA A 101 -4.32 10.48 -4.86
CA ALA A 101 -4.84 9.74 -6.01
C ALA A 101 -6.18 9.07 -5.66
N ILE A 102 -6.78 8.38 -6.64
CA ILE A 102 -7.86 7.44 -6.34
C ILE A 102 -7.33 6.27 -5.51
N ILE A 103 -8.17 5.68 -4.67
CA ILE A 103 -7.77 4.62 -3.74
C ILE A 103 -7.19 3.42 -4.50
N GLU A 104 -7.79 3.07 -5.64
CA GLU A 104 -7.38 1.95 -6.49
C GLU A 104 -5.96 2.12 -7.04
N GLU A 105 -5.54 3.35 -7.35
CA GLU A 105 -4.18 3.64 -7.80
C GLU A 105 -3.19 3.42 -6.67
N THR A 106 -3.46 4.00 -5.48
CA THR A 106 -2.60 3.83 -4.31
C THR A 106 -2.49 2.36 -3.90
N GLU A 107 -3.53 1.56 -4.09
CA GLU A 107 -3.45 0.11 -3.88
C GLU A 107 -2.58 -0.62 -4.89
N ILE A 108 -2.63 -0.24 -6.17
CA ILE A 108 -1.74 -0.81 -7.20
C ILE A 108 -0.28 -0.51 -6.83
N ILE A 109 -0.01 0.73 -6.41
CA ILE A 109 1.31 1.15 -5.93
C ILE A 109 1.72 0.35 -4.68
N ALA A 110 0.85 0.24 -3.68
CA ALA A 110 1.12 -0.53 -2.46
C ALA A 110 1.31 -2.03 -2.74
N ARG A 111 0.70 -2.57 -3.80
CA ARG A 111 0.90 -3.96 -4.22
C ARG A 111 2.24 -4.12 -4.92
N TRP A 112 2.60 -3.20 -5.81
CA TRP A 112 3.89 -3.19 -6.48
C TRP A 112 5.04 -3.06 -5.47
N LEU A 113 4.92 -2.19 -4.47
CA LEU A 113 5.94 -2.00 -3.42
C LEU A 113 6.17 -3.25 -2.57
N ASP A 114 5.17 -4.11 -2.44
CA ASP A 114 5.26 -5.40 -1.75
C ASP A 114 5.82 -6.52 -2.64
N GLU A 115 6.00 -6.29 -3.94
CA GLU A 115 6.51 -7.33 -4.83
C GLU A 115 7.96 -7.69 -4.49
N PRO A 116 8.32 -8.99 -4.56
CA PRO A 116 9.70 -9.42 -4.36
C PRO A 116 10.68 -8.70 -5.29
N GLY A 117 11.72 -8.13 -4.69
CA GLY A 117 12.79 -7.46 -5.43
C GLY A 117 12.60 -5.95 -5.62
N VAL A 118 11.46 -5.40 -5.20
CA VAL A 118 11.33 -3.96 -4.98
C VAL A 118 12.09 -3.56 -3.73
N ARG A 119 12.77 -2.41 -3.79
CA ARG A 119 13.61 -1.86 -2.73
C ARG A 119 13.23 -0.41 -2.50
N LEU A 120 13.06 -0.04 -1.25
CA LEU A 120 12.96 1.36 -0.86
C LEU A 120 14.34 2.02 -1.03
N VAL A 121 14.39 3.15 -1.73
CA VAL A 121 15.60 3.93 -1.97
C VAL A 121 15.63 5.16 -1.07
N ASP A 122 14.51 5.87 -1.00
CA ASP A 122 14.33 7.07 -0.19
C ASP A 122 12.88 7.13 0.32
N LEU A 123 12.70 7.70 1.52
CA LEU A 123 11.41 7.85 2.17
C LEU A 123 11.42 9.12 3.02
N ASP A 124 10.52 10.03 2.69
CA ASP A 124 10.14 11.12 3.57
C ASP A 124 8.90 10.71 4.38
N GLY A 125 9.01 10.78 5.71
CA GLY A 125 7.99 10.33 6.65
C GLY A 125 8.23 8.92 7.21
N VAL A 126 7.13 8.24 7.56
CA VAL A 126 7.18 6.94 8.24
C VAL A 126 6.28 5.95 7.51
N TRP A 127 6.88 4.84 7.09
CA TRP A 127 6.13 3.68 6.62
C TRP A 127 6.06 2.63 7.73
N SER A 128 4.88 2.49 8.34
CA SER A 128 4.63 1.45 9.33
C SER A 128 3.21 0.90 9.24
N CYS A 129 3.01 -0.34 9.67
CA CYS A 129 1.69 -0.96 9.77
C CYS A 129 1.53 -1.61 11.15
N PRO A 130 0.36 -1.53 11.80
CA PRO A 130 0.13 -2.17 13.09
C PRO A 130 0.28 -3.70 13.01
N VAL A 131 1.11 -4.28 13.87
CA VAL A 131 1.38 -5.73 13.92
C VAL A 131 0.10 -6.55 14.17
N ARG A 132 -0.82 -6.02 14.99
CA ARG A 132 -2.14 -6.62 15.28
C ARG A 132 -3.27 -5.89 14.54
N GLY A 133 -2.95 -5.30 13.39
CA GLY A 133 -3.92 -4.64 12.51
C GLY A 133 -4.84 -5.65 11.82
N ALA A 134 -5.76 -5.15 11.00
CA ALA A 134 -6.73 -5.98 10.31
C ALA A 134 -6.08 -7.00 9.36
N ALA A 135 -4.90 -6.66 8.81
CA ALA A 135 -4.10 -7.59 7.99
C ALA A 135 -3.65 -8.85 8.75
N SER A 136 -3.55 -8.82 10.08
CA SER A 136 -3.21 -10.02 10.87
C SER A 136 -4.29 -11.11 10.86
N TYR A 137 -5.49 -10.78 10.35
CA TYR A 137 -6.61 -11.71 10.17
C TYR A 137 -6.79 -12.13 8.71
N ALA A 138 -5.83 -11.86 7.83
CA ALA A 138 -5.95 -12.13 6.39
C ALA A 138 -6.26 -13.61 6.08
N ASP A 139 -5.68 -14.56 6.83
CA ASP A 139 -5.94 -16.00 6.66
C ASP A 139 -7.42 -16.35 6.90
N VAL A 140 -8.07 -15.65 7.83
CA VAL A 140 -9.50 -15.83 8.13
C VAL A 140 -10.38 -15.20 7.04
N LEU A 141 -9.86 -14.23 6.28
CA LEU A 141 -10.55 -13.57 5.16
C LEU A 141 -10.38 -14.30 3.82
N ALA A 142 -9.44 -15.25 3.74
CA ALA A 142 -9.13 -16.04 2.55
C ALA A 142 -9.97 -17.33 2.43
N VAL A 143 -10.82 -17.61 3.43
CA VAL A 143 -11.76 -18.75 3.49
C VAL A 143 -13.11 -18.38 2.91
#